data_AF-A0A5J4TGW7-F1
#
_entry.id   AF-A0A5J4TGW7-F1
#
_cell.length_a   1.000
_cell.length_b   1.000
_cell.length_c   1.000
_cell.angle_alpha   90.00
_cell.angle_beta   90.00
_cell.angle_gamma   90.00
#
_symmetry.space_group_name_H-M   'P 1'
#
loop_
_entity.id
_entity.type
_entity.pdbx_description
1 polymer ?
#
loop_
_entity_poly.entity_id
_entity_poly.type
_entity_poly.pdbx_seq_one_letter_code
_entity_poly.pdbx_strand_id
1 'polypeptide(L)'
;MEKSTYRPDQTSQFGTTTGFDVSTIIPHLIQDLESDNNNLHIPALRQLLEIILYNGENKDLTSKYKLMSLLNKFVGNVEKNEEFVLSTTILHVIGIQNGSDNKMILAGAATESIILSLFSPDEKTSKSGSKALCELIEENKIIRNSLITTGFIMKVQHAFTHSSQSSSSLQTESITPNHVKYGLLDV
;
A
#
# COMPACT_ATOMS: atom_id res chain seq x y z
N MET A 1 45.37 20.09 -10.25
CA MET A 1 44.56 18.93 -10.66
C MET A 1 44.54 17.98 -9.47
N GLU A 2 43.58 18.18 -8.56
CA GLU A 2 43.46 17.39 -7.34
C GLU A 2 42.81 16.04 -7.67
N LYS A 3 43.46 14.95 -7.27
CA LYS A 3 42.90 13.60 -7.37
C LYS A 3 41.92 13.39 -6.22
N SER A 4 40.63 13.55 -6.51
CA SER A 4 39.55 13.09 -5.64
C SER A 4 39.61 11.58 -5.49
N THR A 5 39.81 11.10 -4.26
CA THR A 5 39.73 9.67 -3.93
C THR A 5 38.27 9.35 -3.63
N TYR A 6 37.55 8.92 -4.66
CA TYR A 6 36.21 8.35 -4.54
C TYR A 6 36.30 7.03 -3.75
N ARG A 7 35.68 6.99 -2.57
CA ARG A 7 35.40 5.74 -1.82
C ARG A 7 33.97 5.30 -2.15
N PRO A 8 33.75 4.19 -2.87
CA PRO A 8 32.46 3.54 -2.90
C PRO A 8 32.29 2.65 -1.65
N ASP A 9 31.03 2.38 -1.33
CA ASP A 9 30.56 1.41 -0.33
C ASP A 9 30.63 1.79 1.15
N GLN A 10 29.72 2.70 1.54
CA GLN A 10 28.82 2.39 2.66
C GLN A 10 27.61 1.63 2.11
N THR A 11 27.81 0.41 1.62
CA THR A 11 26.75 -0.58 1.66
C THR A 11 26.52 -0.87 3.13
N SER A 12 25.47 -0.27 3.68
CA SER A 12 24.91 -0.58 4.99
C SER A 12 24.96 -2.09 5.22
N GLN A 13 25.59 -2.49 6.31
CA GLN A 13 25.54 -3.84 6.87
C GLN A 13 24.08 -4.22 7.21
N PHE A 14 23.26 -4.50 6.20
CA PHE A 14 22.00 -5.18 6.42
C PHE A 14 22.30 -6.67 6.40
N GLY A 15 22.75 -7.12 7.58
CA GLY A 15 23.10 -8.51 7.83
C GLY A 15 21.91 -9.40 7.53
N THR A 16 22.21 -10.55 6.91
CA THR A 16 21.33 -11.69 6.78
C THR A 16 20.83 -12.08 8.17
N THR A 17 19.64 -11.61 8.55
CA THR A 17 19.01 -11.96 9.83
C THR A 17 18.75 -13.46 9.80
N THR A 18 19.55 -14.24 10.52
CA THR A 18 19.44 -15.70 10.54
C THR A 18 18.07 -16.12 11.10
N GLY A 19 17.54 -17.28 10.67
CA GLY A 19 16.20 -17.75 11.08
C GLY A 19 15.99 -17.86 12.61
N PHE A 20 17.06 -18.02 13.40
CA PHE A 20 17.01 -17.97 14.86
C PHE A 20 16.69 -16.56 15.39
N ASP A 21 17.23 -15.52 14.77
CA ASP A 21 17.06 -14.13 15.18
C ASP A 21 15.63 -13.63 14.89
N VAL A 22 15.03 -14.07 13.78
CA VAL A 22 13.62 -13.78 13.45
C VAL A 22 12.66 -14.36 14.49
N SER A 23 12.95 -15.55 15.02
CA SER A 23 12.11 -16.21 16.01
C SER A 23 12.06 -15.48 17.35
N THR A 24 13.10 -14.72 17.67
CA THR A 24 13.22 -13.90 18.88
C THR A 24 12.77 -12.45 18.66
N ILE A 25 13.02 -11.87 17.48
CA ILE A 25 12.69 -10.47 17.20
C ILE A 25 11.18 -10.28 17.07
N ILE A 26 10.48 -11.12 16.29
CA ILE A 26 9.05 -10.92 16.01
C ILE A 26 8.19 -10.83 17.29
N PRO A 27 8.35 -11.70 18.31
CA PRO A 27 7.62 -11.56 19.57
C PRO A 27 7.78 -10.19 20.25
N HIS A 28 8.99 -9.59 20.23
CA HIS A 28 9.22 -8.27 20.80
C HIS A 28 8.52 -7.18 19.97
N LEU A 29 8.58 -7.28 18.63
CA LEU A 29 7.85 -6.35 17.76
C LEU A 29 6.33 -6.42 17.98
N ILE A 30 5.79 -7.61 18.20
CA ILE A 30 4.36 -7.78 18.51
C ILE A 30 4.03 -7.08 19.83
N GLN A 31 4.85 -7.29 20.87
CA GLN A 31 4.67 -6.60 22.14
C GLN A 31 4.66 -5.08 21.99
N ASP A 32 5.57 -4.54 21.16
CA ASP A 32 5.62 -3.10 20.87
C ASP A 32 4.34 -2.62 20.15
N LEU A 33 3.84 -3.38 19.17
CA LEU A 33 2.62 -3.08 18.39
C LEU A 33 1.32 -3.25 19.18
N GLU A 34 1.33 -4.09 20.20
CA GLU A 34 0.21 -4.30 21.11
C GLU A 34 0.20 -3.30 22.27
N SER A 35 1.34 -2.66 22.55
CA SER A 35 1.46 -1.68 23.63
C SER A 35 0.59 -0.44 23.43
N ASP A 36 0.30 0.27 24.52
CA ASP A 36 -0.38 1.57 24.48
C ASP A 36 0.58 2.73 24.11
N ASN A 37 1.87 2.45 23.93
CA ASN A 37 2.87 3.46 23.60
C ASN A 37 3.03 3.57 22.09
N ASN A 38 2.22 4.44 21.48
CA ASN A 38 2.21 4.66 20.02
C ASN A 38 3.58 5.01 19.41
N ASN A 39 4.53 5.53 20.21
CA ASN A 39 5.89 5.82 19.74
C ASN A 39 6.67 4.57 19.33
N LEU A 40 6.25 3.38 19.79
CA LEU A 40 6.89 2.10 19.46
C LEU A 40 6.35 1.49 18.17
N HIS A 41 5.15 1.87 17.73
CA HIS A 41 4.48 1.23 16.60
C HIS A 41 5.21 1.43 15.28
N ILE A 42 5.56 2.67 14.93
CA ILE A 42 6.22 2.98 13.65
C ILE A 42 7.57 2.26 13.52
N PRO A 43 8.50 2.32 14.50
CA PRO A 43 9.73 1.54 14.45
C PRO A 43 9.47 0.02 14.31
N ALA A 44 8.52 -0.52 15.06
CA ALA A 44 8.20 -1.94 15.02
C ALA A 44 7.61 -2.38 13.66
N LEU A 45 6.71 -1.58 13.07
CA LEU A 45 6.16 -1.84 11.73
C LEU A 45 7.25 -1.77 10.65
N ARG A 46 8.18 -0.81 10.72
CA ARG A 46 9.31 -0.72 9.78
C ARG A 46 10.19 -1.97 9.83
N GLN A 47 10.57 -2.40 11.03
CA GLN A 47 11.39 -3.59 11.20
C GLN A 47 10.64 -4.86 10.78
N LEU A 48 9.32 -4.93 11.05
CA LEU A 48 8.48 -6.04 10.60
C LEU A 48 8.42 -6.09 9.06
N LEU A 49 8.28 -4.95 8.39
CA LEU A 49 8.31 -4.88 6.92
C LEU A 49 9.63 -5.42 6.35
N GLU A 50 10.76 -5.03 6.95
CA GLU A 50 12.08 -5.54 6.54
C GLU A 50 12.13 -7.07 6.66
N ILE A 51 11.73 -7.63 7.81
CA ILE A 51 11.71 -9.08 8.03
C ILE A 51 10.84 -9.78 6.99
N ILE A 52 9.65 -9.25 6.71
CA ILE A 52 8.72 -9.81 5.72
C ILE A 52 9.27 -9.68 4.28
N LEU A 53 10.01 -8.63 3.94
CA LEU A 53 10.58 -8.53 2.59
C LEU A 53 11.71 -9.54 2.34
N TYR A 54 12.53 -9.82 3.36
CA TYR A 54 13.75 -10.63 3.20
C TYR A 54 13.58 -12.11 3.57
N ASN A 55 12.50 -12.49 4.25
CA ASN A 55 12.25 -13.88 4.58
C ASN A 55 11.39 -14.57 3.51
N GLY A 56 11.94 -15.58 2.83
CA GLY A 56 11.20 -16.38 1.84
C GLY A 56 10.10 -17.27 2.44
N GLU A 57 10.12 -17.50 3.77
CA GLU A 57 9.19 -18.39 4.49
C GLU A 57 8.10 -17.63 5.26
N ASN A 58 7.59 -16.53 4.69
CA ASN A 58 6.59 -15.69 5.38
C ASN A 58 5.28 -16.40 5.69
N LYS A 59 4.94 -17.48 4.98
CA LYS A 59 3.67 -18.19 5.19
C LYS A 59 3.57 -18.76 6.60
N ASP A 60 4.65 -19.37 7.09
CA ASP A 60 4.70 -19.98 8.41
C ASP A 60 4.74 -18.91 9.51
N LEU A 61 5.49 -17.82 9.28
CA LEU A 61 5.54 -16.68 10.19
C LEU A 61 4.20 -15.96 10.32
N THR A 62 3.54 -15.66 9.19
CA THR A 62 2.25 -14.96 9.15
C THR A 62 1.21 -15.72 9.96
N SER A 63 1.17 -17.04 9.80
CA SER A 63 0.24 -17.92 10.51
C SER A 63 0.59 -18.05 11.99
N LYS A 64 1.87 -18.32 12.30
CA LYS A 64 2.37 -18.50 13.67
C LYS A 64 2.08 -17.27 14.55
N TYR A 65 2.31 -16.08 14.01
CA TYR A 65 2.20 -14.82 14.74
C TYR A 65 0.90 -14.06 14.49
N LYS A 66 -0.06 -14.65 13.75
CA LYS A 66 -1.36 -14.04 13.44
C LYS A 66 -1.26 -12.62 12.87
N LEU A 67 -0.26 -12.37 12.03
CA LEU A 67 0.11 -11.01 11.58
C LEU A 67 -1.03 -10.27 10.89
N MET A 68 -1.90 -10.97 10.16
CA MET A 68 -3.09 -10.36 9.55
C MET A 68 -3.99 -9.66 10.59
N SER A 69 -4.25 -10.32 11.72
CA SER A 69 -5.09 -9.75 12.79
C SER A 69 -4.43 -8.55 13.45
N LEU A 70 -3.11 -8.65 13.70
CA LEU A 70 -2.33 -7.57 14.32
C LEU A 70 -2.32 -6.33 13.44
N LEU A 71 -2.04 -6.49 12.15
CA LEU A 71 -1.93 -5.40 11.19
C LEU A 71 -3.28 -4.73 10.91
N ASN A 72 -4.39 -5.49 10.93
CA ASN A 72 -5.74 -4.97 10.76
C ASN A 72 -6.12 -3.90 11.81
N LYS A 73 -5.50 -3.90 13.01
CA LYS A 73 -5.67 -2.84 14.03
C LYS A 73 -5.35 -1.45 13.46
N PHE A 74 -4.30 -1.36 12.64
CA PHE A 74 -3.84 -0.11 12.05
C PHE A 74 -4.58 0.26 10.75
N VAL A 75 -5.12 -0.73 10.04
CA VAL A 75 -5.91 -0.50 8.81
C VAL A 75 -7.35 -0.10 9.13
N GLY A 76 -7.91 -0.62 10.23
CA GLY A 76 -9.32 -0.44 10.59
C GLY A 76 -9.75 1.00 10.86
N ASN A 77 -8.80 1.89 11.20
CA ASN A 77 -9.09 3.31 11.45
C ASN A 77 -9.17 4.17 10.16
N VAL A 78 -8.97 3.58 8.97
CA VAL A 78 -9.02 4.20 7.63
C VAL A 78 -8.55 5.67 7.62
N GLU A 79 -7.38 5.90 8.21
CA GLU A 79 -6.76 7.23 8.34
C GLU A 79 -5.39 7.20 7.68
N LYS A 80 -5.08 8.21 6.86
CA LYS A 80 -3.80 8.28 6.14
C LYS A 80 -2.67 8.74 7.06
N ASN A 81 -2.29 7.89 8.01
CA ASN A 81 -1.14 8.06 8.88
C ASN A 81 -0.02 7.05 8.54
N GLU A 82 1.16 7.20 9.16
CA GLU A 82 2.30 6.35 8.84
C GLU A 82 2.08 4.87 9.23
N GLU A 83 1.36 4.62 10.32
CA GLU A 83 1.00 3.25 10.75
C GLU A 83 0.11 2.56 9.71
N PHE A 84 -0.88 3.27 9.18
CA PHE A 84 -1.75 2.78 8.11
C PHE A 84 -0.95 2.46 6.84
N VAL A 85 -0.04 3.36 6.44
CA VAL A 85 0.82 3.15 5.25
C VAL A 85 1.69 1.91 5.44
N LEU A 86 2.37 1.78 6.58
CA LEU A 86 3.26 0.64 6.83
C LEU A 86 2.44 -0.66 6.94
N SER A 87 1.34 -0.66 7.68
CA SER A 87 0.50 -1.85 7.88
C SER A 87 -0.11 -2.36 6.57
N THR A 88 -0.68 -1.46 5.76
CA THR A 88 -1.22 -1.81 4.43
C THR A 88 -0.13 -2.32 3.50
N THR A 89 1.08 -1.76 3.55
CA THR A 89 2.23 -2.24 2.77
C THR A 89 2.63 -3.66 3.19
N ILE A 90 2.75 -3.95 4.49
CA ILE A 90 3.09 -5.29 4.98
C ILE A 90 2.02 -6.31 4.57
N LEU A 91 0.73 -5.97 4.75
CA LEU A 91 -0.37 -6.83 4.33
C LEU A 91 -0.36 -7.10 2.82
N HIS A 92 -0.04 -6.08 2.01
CA HIS A 92 0.11 -6.23 0.58
C HIS A 92 1.22 -7.22 0.23
N VAL A 93 2.41 -7.07 0.82
CA VAL A 93 3.54 -7.98 0.60
C VAL A 93 3.18 -9.42 1.01
N ILE A 94 2.59 -9.61 2.19
CA ILE A 94 2.11 -10.93 2.66
C ILE A 94 1.10 -11.50 1.66
N GLY A 95 0.15 -10.69 1.18
CA GLY A 95 -0.87 -11.10 0.22
C GLY A 95 -0.28 -11.51 -1.14
N ILE A 96 0.75 -10.83 -1.63
CA ILE A 96 1.43 -11.17 -2.87
C ILE A 96 2.25 -12.45 -2.73
N GLN A 97 2.98 -12.63 -1.62
CA GLN A 97 3.88 -13.77 -1.43
C GLN A 97 3.14 -15.06 -1.03
N ASN A 98 2.07 -14.94 -0.24
CA ASN A 98 1.38 -16.10 0.34
C ASN A 98 -0.04 -16.30 -0.22
N GLY A 99 -0.51 -15.41 -1.09
CA GLY A 99 -1.88 -15.39 -1.60
C GLY A 99 -2.07 -16.18 -2.90
N SER A 100 -2.90 -15.63 -3.78
CA SER A 100 -3.34 -16.32 -4.99
C SER A 100 -2.43 -16.04 -6.19
N ASP A 101 -2.09 -17.09 -6.95
CA ASP A 101 -1.47 -16.97 -8.27
C ASP A 101 -2.45 -16.54 -9.38
N ASN A 102 -3.71 -16.29 -9.05
CA ASN A 102 -4.71 -15.84 -10.01
C ASN A 102 -4.32 -14.48 -10.57
N LYS A 103 -3.94 -14.46 -11.85
CA LYS A 103 -3.49 -13.26 -12.56
C LYS A 103 -4.48 -12.09 -12.50
N MET A 104 -5.78 -12.35 -12.41
CA MET A 104 -6.80 -11.31 -12.30
C MET A 104 -6.77 -10.63 -10.93
N ILE A 105 -6.57 -11.40 -9.86
CA ILE A 105 -6.42 -10.89 -8.49
C ILE A 105 -5.10 -10.12 -8.38
N LEU A 106 -3.99 -10.67 -8.89
CA LEU A 106 -2.69 -10.01 -8.91
C LEU A 106 -2.72 -8.71 -9.72
N ALA A 107 -3.43 -8.69 -10.85
CA ALA A 107 -3.62 -7.49 -11.65
C ALA A 107 -4.35 -6.38 -10.87
N GLY A 108 -5.36 -6.73 -10.08
CA GLY A 108 -6.05 -5.76 -9.22
C GLY A 108 -5.09 -5.17 -8.19
N ALA A 109 -4.34 -6.03 -7.49
CA ALA A 109 -3.32 -5.62 -6.52
C ALA A 109 -2.25 -4.71 -7.13
N ALA A 110 -1.80 -5.00 -8.36
CA ALA A 110 -0.80 -4.20 -9.08
C ALA A 110 -1.29 -2.79 -9.45
N THR A 111 -2.60 -2.57 -9.55
CA THR A 111 -3.18 -1.27 -9.92
C THR A 111 -3.62 -0.41 -8.74
N GLU A 112 -3.71 -0.96 -7.52
CA GLU A 112 -4.36 -0.28 -6.40
C GLU A 112 -3.68 1.06 -6.06
N SER A 113 -2.35 1.11 -6.06
CA SER A 113 -1.58 2.35 -5.80
C SER A 113 -1.71 3.40 -6.91
N ILE A 114 -1.85 2.96 -8.16
CA ILE A 114 -2.09 3.84 -9.31
C ILE A 114 -3.49 4.45 -9.20
N ILE A 115 -4.50 3.65 -8.84
CA ILE A 115 -5.86 4.12 -8.58
C ILE A 115 -5.86 5.13 -7.42
N LEU A 116 -5.19 4.85 -6.30
CA LEU A 116 -5.07 5.82 -5.20
C LEU A 116 -4.43 7.13 -5.65
N SER A 117 -3.43 7.07 -6.53
CA SER A 117 -2.78 8.25 -7.10
C SER A 117 -3.73 9.04 -8.00
N LEU A 118 -4.52 8.37 -8.84
CA LEU A 118 -5.55 8.98 -9.70
C LEU A 118 -6.56 9.78 -8.87
N PHE A 119 -7.01 9.23 -7.73
CA PHE A 119 -7.95 9.90 -6.81
C PHE A 119 -7.30 10.94 -5.88
N SER A 120 -6.03 11.29 -6.09
CA SER A 120 -5.33 12.28 -5.27
C SER A 120 -5.96 13.68 -5.37
N PRO A 121 -6.06 14.42 -4.25
CA PRO A 121 -6.43 15.84 -4.31
C PRO A 121 -5.37 16.72 -4.97
N ASP A 122 -4.11 16.25 -5.03
CA ASP A 122 -3.04 16.92 -5.78
C ASP A 122 -3.19 16.65 -7.28
N GLU A 123 -3.36 17.71 -8.07
CA GLU A 123 -3.62 17.63 -9.50
C GLU A 123 -2.49 16.93 -10.26
N LYS A 124 -1.23 17.19 -9.90
CA LYS A 124 -0.08 16.59 -10.57
C LYS A 124 -0.05 15.08 -10.36
N THR A 125 -0.23 14.64 -9.11
CA THR A 125 -0.30 13.23 -8.72
C THR A 125 -1.48 12.54 -9.40
N SER A 126 -2.65 13.17 -9.42
CA SER A 126 -3.85 12.64 -10.09
C SER A 126 -3.64 12.44 -11.59
N LYS A 127 -3.10 13.45 -12.29
CA LYS A 127 -2.77 13.35 -13.72
C LYS A 127 -1.72 12.29 -14.01
N SER A 128 -0.70 12.15 -13.16
CA SER A 128 0.28 11.08 -13.28
C SER A 128 -0.36 9.71 -13.07
N GLY A 129 -1.29 9.59 -12.11
CA GLY A 129 -2.04 8.36 -11.84
C GLY A 129 -2.95 7.95 -13.00
N SER A 130 -3.75 8.88 -13.55
CA SER A 130 -4.60 8.60 -14.72
C SER A 130 -3.78 8.18 -15.93
N LYS A 131 -2.71 8.94 -16.24
CA LYS A 131 -1.81 8.61 -17.35
C LYS A 131 -1.19 7.22 -17.21
N ALA A 132 -0.63 6.92 -16.03
CA ALA A 132 -0.02 5.61 -15.77
C ALA A 132 -1.05 4.47 -15.89
N LEU A 133 -2.30 4.70 -15.47
CA LEU A 133 -3.36 3.71 -15.61
C LEU A 133 -3.74 3.50 -17.08
N CYS A 134 -3.92 4.57 -17.86
CA CYS A 134 -4.21 4.51 -19.30
C CYS A 134 -3.15 3.69 -20.05
N GLU A 135 -1.86 4.03 -19.86
CA GLU A 135 -0.74 3.33 -20.50
C GLU A 135 -0.74 1.83 -20.15
N LEU A 136 -1.01 1.50 -18.88
CA LEU A 136 -1.02 0.12 -18.41
C LEU A 136 -2.18 -0.71 -18.99
N ILE A 137 -3.38 -0.13 -19.12
CA ILE A 137 -4.57 -0.85 -19.62
C ILE A 137 -4.61 -0.96 -21.13
N GLU A 138 -3.90 -0.09 -21.86
CA GLU A 138 -3.78 -0.15 -23.32
C GLU A 138 -3.09 -1.46 -23.74
N GLU A 139 -1.97 -1.76 -23.10
CA GLU A 139 -1.14 -2.92 -23.42
C GLU A 139 -1.58 -4.21 -22.70
N ASN A 140 -2.17 -4.11 -21.51
CA ASN A 140 -2.43 -5.26 -20.64
C ASN A 140 -3.92 -5.61 -20.52
N LYS A 141 -4.37 -6.55 -21.36
CA LYS A 141 -5.76 -7.05 -21.35
C LYS A 141 -6.19 -7.64 -20.01
N ILE A 142 -5.29 -8.28 -19.26
CA ILE A 142 -5.62 -8.88 -17.96
C ILE A 142 -5.90 -7.79 -16.94
N ILE A 143 -5.08 -6.73 -16.92
CA ILE A 143 -5.28 -5.58 -16.04
C ILE A 143 -6.58 -4.87 -16.38
N ARG A 144 -6.82 -4.59 -17.65
CA ARG A 144 -8.09 -3.97 -18.10
C ARG A 144 -9.31 -4.79 -17.67
N ASN A 145 -9.29 -6.11 -17.87
CA ASN A 145 -10.38 -6.98 -17.43
C ASN A 145 -10.52 -7.02 -15.91
N SER A 146 -9.40 -6.98 -15.17
CA SER A 146 -9.42 -6.92 -13.71
C SER A 146 -10.14 -5.67 -13.22
N LEU A 147 -9.82 -4.47 -13.75
CA LEU A 147 -10.49 -3.22 -13.35
C LEU A 147 -12.01 -3.28 -13.52
N ILE A 148 -12.49 -3.82 -14.63
CA ILE A 148 -13.93 -3.94 -14.92
C ILE A 148 -14.65 -4.81 -13.88
N THR A 149 -13.96 -5.79 -13.29
CA THR A 149 -14.57 -6.80 -12.40
C THR A 149 -14.25 -6.63 -10.93
N THR A 150 -13.22 -5.84 -10.57
CA THR A 150 -12.73 -5.68 -9.19
C THR A 150 -13.15 -4.34 -8.55
N GLY A 151 -14.23 -3.73 -9.04
CA GLY A 151 -14.86 -2.58 -8.39
C GLY A 151 -14.30 -1.21 -8.75
N PHE A 152 -13.37 -1.10 -9.70
CA PHE A 152 -12.90 0.20 -10.20
C PHE A 152 -14.07 1.05 -10.76
N ILE A 153 -15.00 0.43 -11.48
CA ILE A 153 -16.20 1.11 -12.01
C ILE A 153 -17.06 1.70 -10.87
N MET A 154 -17.13 1.05 -9.71
CA MET A 154 -17.86 1.57 -8.55
C MET A 154 -17.15 2.78 -7.93
N LYS A 155 -15.81 2.78 -7.91
CA LYS A 155 -14.99 3.95 -7.51
C LYS A 155 -15.22 5.12 -8.48
N VAL A 156 -15.29 4.86 -9.78
CA VAL A 156 -15.62 5.87 -10.82
C VAL A 156 -17.01 6.44 -10.58
N GLN A 157 -18.03 5.60 -10.41
CA GLN A 157 -19.40 6.05 -10.14
C GLN A 157 -19.48 6.93 -8.89
N HIS A 158 -18.78 6.56 -7.81
CA HIS A 158 -18.72 7.35 -6.58
C HIS A 158 -18.16 8.77 -6.83
N ALA A 159 -17.08 8.89 -7.60
CA ALA A 159 -16.48 10.18 -7.95
C ALA A 159 -17.42 11.14 -8.69
N PHE A 160 -18.33 10.62 -9.53
CA PHE A 160 -19.29 11.44 -10.26
C PHE A 160 -20.56 11.75 -9.48
N THR A 161 -21.00 10.84 -8.59
CA THR A 161 -22.24 10.98 -7.82
C THR A 161 -22.10 11.90 -6.60
N HIS A 162 -20.98 11.88 -5.87
CA HIS A 162 -20.72 12.75 -4.71
C HIS A 162 -20.27 14.17 -5.08
N SER A 163 -20.57 14.61 -6.30
CA SER A 163 -20.21 15.94 -6.79
C SER A 163 -21.35 16.96 -6.74
N SER A 164 -22.52 16.57 -6.23
CA SER A 164 -23.73 17.41 -6.25
C SER A 164 -24.51 17.32 -4.93
N GLN A 165 -24.01 17.97 -3.87
CA GLN A 165 -24.84 18.35 -2.73
C GLN A 165 -24.75 19.85 -2.48
N SER A 166 -25.57 20.61 -3.20
CA SER A 166 -26.11 21.87 -2.71
C SER A 166 -27.43 21.59 -2.00
N SER A 167 -27.39 21.22 -0.71
CA SER A 167 -28.46 21.48 0.28
C SER A 167 -28.16 20.78 1.61
N SER A 168 -27.79 21.58 2.61
CA SER A 168 -28.00 21.36 4.05
C SER A 168 -27.93 19.93 4.60
N SER A 169 -26.74 19.46 4.98
CA SER A 169 -26.52 18.75 6.25
C SER A 169 -25.02 18.64 6.54
N LEU A 170 -24.67 18.61 7.83
CA LEU A 170 -23.31 18.68 8.36
C LEU A 170 -22.54 17.36 8.16
N GLN A 171 -22.07 17.08 6.94
CA GLN A 171 -20.98 16.13 6.72
C GLN A 171 -20.07 16.67 5.61
N THR A 172 -18.85 17.05 5.99
CA THR A 172 -17.82 17.51 5.06
C THR A 172 -17.23 16.31 4.31
N GLU A 173 -18.02 15.65 3.46
CA GLU A 173 -17.44 14.72 2.48
C GLU A 173 -16.59 15.53 1.50
N SER A 174 -15.34 15.12 1.29
CA SER A 174 -14.45 15.83 0.37
C SER A 174 -15.00 15.72 -1.06
N ILE A 175 -15.42 16.85 -1.62
CA ILE A 175 -15.87 16.91 -3.01
C ILE A 175 -14.74 16.40 -3.91
N THR A 176 -15.05 15.44 -4.79
CA THR A 176 -14.07 14.93 -5.75
C THR A 176 -13.64 16.05 -6.71
N PRO A 177 -12.33 16.38 -6.79
CA PRO A 177 -11.85 17.44 -7.66
C PRO A 177 -12.13 17.19 -9.15
N ASN A 178 -12.30 18.26 -9.93
CA ASN A 178 -12.59 18.12 -11.36
C ASN A 178 -11.45 17.44 -12.13
N HIS A 179 -10.19 17.65 -11.75
CA HIS A 179 -9.05 16.99 -12.40
C HIS A 179 -9.07 15.46 -12.24
N VAL A 180 -9.57 14.96 -11.10
CA VAL A 180 -9.79 13.52 -10.89
C VAL A 180 -10.85 13.01 -11.86
N LYS A 181 -11.97 13.73 -12.00
CA LYS A 181 -13.05 13.35 -12.93
C LYS A 181 -12.59 13.33 -14.38
N TYR A 182 -11.83 14.34 -14.81
CA TYR A 182 -11.27 14.35 -16.15
C TYR A 182 -10.33 13.17 -16.35
N GLY A 183 -9.45 12.89 -15.39
CA GLY A 183 -8.59 11.70 -15.44
C GLY A 183 -9.35 10.37 -15.47
N LEU A 184 -10.53 10.29 -14.85
CA LEU A 184 -11.41 9.12 -14.93
C LEU A 184 -12.13 8.99 -16.29
N LEU A 185 -12.35 10.08 -17.01
CA LEU A 185 -12.91 10.03 -18.37
C LEU A 185 -11.86 9.62 -19.41
N ASP A 186 -10.58 9.85 -19.12
CA ASP A 186 -9.46 9.43 -19.97
C ASP A 186 -9.17 7.92 -19.87
N VAL A 187 -9.55 7.27 -18.74
CA VAL A 187 -9.34 5.84 -18.44
C VAL A 187 -10.53 5.00 -18.91
#